data_AF-A0A6A6TDM0-F1
#
_entry.id   AF-A0A6A6TDM0-F1
#
_cell.length_a   1.000
_cell.length_b   1.000
_cell.length_c   1.000
_cell.angle_alpha   90.00
_cell.angle_beta   90.00
_cell.angle_gamma   90.00
#
_symmetry.space_group_name_H-M   'P 1'
#
loop_
_entity.id
_entity.type
_entity.pdbx_description
1 polymer ?
#
loop_
_entity_poly.entity_id
_entity_poly.type
_entity_poly.pdbx_seq_one_letter_code
_entity_poly.pdbx_strand_id
1 'polypeptide(L)'
;MATNEIQLQSAKGPEYVQDDEAESRSDAESPSGSGIPEHKSGVYVDPFAQPQSSKFQKRDTVHMSIIEGGVRMKGTFSVAKSRYNGAKAFHEYQLLDPSGQLYMRGAWVRERDLRLEKRATR
;
A
#
# COMPACT_ATOMS: atom_id res chain seq x y z
N MET A 1 17.67 -11.60 47.26
CA MET A 1 17.16 -10.55 46.36
C MET A 1 18.35 -10.00 45.60
N ALA A 2 18.43 -10.19 44.28
CA ALA A 2 19.59 -9.81 43.48
C ALA A 2 19.17 -8.69 42.50
N THR A 3 19.78 -7.52 42.66
CA THR A 3 19.62 -6.35 41.78
C THR A 3 20.65 -6.43 40.66
N ASN A 4 20.20 -6.65 39.42
CA ASN A 4 21.05 -6.58 38.24
C ASN A 4 21.07 -5.16 37.69
N GLU A 5 22.23 -4.53 37.79
CA GLU A 5 22.56 -3.20 37.28
C GLU A 5 23.02 -3.35 35.82
N ILE A 6 22.27 -2.78 34.87
CA ILE A 6 22.60 -2.81 33.43
C ILE A 6 23.30 -1.49 33.08
N GLN A 7 24.60 -1.57 32.79
CA GLN A 7 25.39 -0.45 32.25
C GLN A 7 25.00 -0.19 30.79
N LEU A 8 24.39 0.97 30.54
CA LEU A 8 24.24 1.54 29.20
C LEU A 8 25.58 2.08 28.71
N GLN A 9 26.10 1.53 27.61
CA GLN A 9 27.21 2.13 26.86
C GLN A 9 26.67 2.99 25.72
N SER A 10 27.04 4.27 25.74
CA SER A 10 26.73 5.28 24.73
C SER A 10 27.41 4.98 23.39
N ALA A 11 26.64 4.84 22.32
CA ALA A 11 27.17 4.76 20.96
C ALA A 11 27.31 6.17 20.37
N LYS A 12 28.55 6.55 20.05
CA LYS A 12 28.94 7.76 19.31
C LYS A 12 28.29 7.76 17.92
N GLY A 13 27.63 8.87 17.57
CA GLY A 13 27.12 9.13 16.22
C GLY A 13 28.24 9.48 15.23
N PRO A 14 28.02 9.28 13.92
CA PRO A 14 28.98 9.69 12.89
C PRO A 14 28.96 11.19 12.63
N GLU A 15 30.18 11.71 12.50
CA GLU A 15 30.60 13.08 12.21
C GLU A 15 30.11 13.53 10.81
N TYR A 16 29.64 14.78 10.73
CA TYR A 16 29.28 15.45 9.47
C TYR A 16 30.56 15.92 8.75
N VAL A 17 30.72 15.52 7.49
CA VAL A 17 31.71 16.11 6.57
C VAL A 17 31.04 17.24 5.81
N GLN A 18 31.49 18.48 6.04
CA GLN A 18 31.17 19.66 5.25
C GLN A 18 32.25 19.81 4.17
N ASP A 19 31.86 19.63 2.92
CA ASP A 19 32.64 20.07 1.76
C ASP A 19 31.93 21.28 1.14
N ASP A 20 32.45 22.46 1.46
CA ASP A 20 32.25 23.69 0.71
C ASP A 20 33.30 23.73 -0.40
N GLU A 21 32.91 23.76 -1.68
CA GLU A 21 33.59 24.61 -2.67
C GLU A 21 32.72 24.86 -3.91
N ALA A 22 32.71 26.13 -4.31
CA ALA A 22 31.90 26.70 -5.36
C ALA A 22 32.66 26.70 -6.69
N GLU A 23 31.99 26.33 -7.79
CA GLU A 23 32.34 26.86 -9.11
C GLU A 23 31.10 27.14 -9.97
N SER A 24 31.01 28.42 -10.33
CA SER A 24 30.10 29.04 -11.28
C SER A 24 30.53 28.71 -12.71
N ARG A 25 29.63 28.15 -13.52
CA ARG A 25 29.76 28.11 -14.99
C ARG A 25 28.42 28.31 -15.69
N SER A 26 28.26 29.54 -16.19
CA SER A 26 27.72 29.97 -17.50
C SER A 26 26.46 29.31 -18.06
N ASP A 27 25.41 30.15 -18.14
CA ASP A 27 24.39 30.25 -19.19
C ASP A 27 24.37 29.16 -20.27
N ALA A 28 23.41 28.25 -20.14
CA ALA A 28 22.85 27.50 -21.24
C ALA A 28 21.40 27.94 -21.44
N GLU A 29 21.21 28.64 -22.55
CA GLU A 29 19.98 29.10 -23.16
C GLU A 29 18.82 28.10 -22.98
N SER A 30 17.79 28.52 -22.24
CA SER A 30 16.57 27.72 -22.05
C SER A 30 15.76 27.69 -23.35
N PRO A 31 15.46 26.53 -23.96
CA PRO A 31 14.39 26.45 -24.93
C PRO A 31 13.07 26.67 -24.21
N SER A 32 12.60 27.91 -24.24
CA SER A 32 11.27 28.35 -23.82
C SER A 32 10.22 27.72 -24.74
N GLY A 33 9.82 26.51 -24.37
CA GLY A 33 8.80 25.74 -25.07
C GLY A 33 8.15 24.67 -24.21
N SER A 34 8.17 24.79 -22.88
CA SER A 34 7.32 23.97 -22.00
C SER A 34 5.93 24.61 -21.94
N GLY A 35 5.16 24.44 -23.02
CA GLY A 35 3.72 24.68 -23.01
C GLY A 35 3.08 23.67 -22.08
N ILE A 36 3.11 23.94 -20.78
CA ILE A 36 2.30 23.23 -19.79
C ILE A 36 0.86 23.36 -20.32
N PRO A 37 0.15 22.26 -20.64
CA PRO A 37 -1.22 22.38 -21.09
C PRO A 37 -2.02 23.08 -19.98
N GLU A 38 -2.49 24.30 -20.27
CA GLU A 38 -3.32 25.09 -19.34
C GLU A 38 -4.62 24.34 -19.00
N HIS A 39 -5.01 23.41 -19.87
CA HIS A 39 -6.15 22.53 -19.66
C HIS A 39 -5.70 21.20 -19.05
N LYS A 40 -6.04 21.02 -17.76
CA LYS A 40 -6.08 19.70 -17.15
C LYS A 40 -7.10 18.87 -17.94
N SER A 41 -6.65 17.77 -18.56
CA SER A 41 -7.57 16.78 -19.11
C SER A 41 -8.46 16.26 -17.98
N GLY A 42 -9.73 16.66 -17.96
CA GLY A 42 -10.70 16.16 -17.00
C GLY A 42 -10.86 14.65 -17.18
N VAL A 43 -10.77 13.89 -16.09
CA VAL A 43 -11.15 12.48 -16.11
C VAL A 43 -12.68 12.43 -16.14
N TYR A 44 -13.25 12.21 -17.33
CA TYR A 44 -14.68 11.95 -17.46
C TYR A 44 -14.99 10.58 -16.86
N VAL A 45 -15.83 10.55 -15.82
CA VAL A 45 -16.36 9.30 -15.26
C VAL A 45 -17.70 9.05 -15.95
N ASP A 46 -17.75 8.02 -16.78
CA ASP A 46 -18.98 7.62 -17.48
C ASP A 46 -20.04 7.14 -16.47
N PRO A 47 -21.20 7.82 -16.35
CA PRO A 47 -22.27 7.41 -15.45
C PRO A 47 -22.94 6.09 -15.87
N PHE A 48 -22.72 5.63 -17.11
CA PHE A 48 -23.25 4.37 -17.63
C PHE A 48 -22.19 3.25 -17.67
N ALA A 49 -21.00 3.49 -17.11
CA ALA A 49 -19.97 2.47 -17.02
C ALA A 49 -20.50 1.24 -16.27
N GLN A 50 -20.39 0.06 -16.90
CA GLN A 50 -20.80 -1.18 -16.25
C GLN A 50 -19.96 -1.42 -15.00
N PRO A 51 -20.58 -1.82 -13.87
CA PRO A 51 -19.84 -2.11 -12.66
C PRO A 51 -18.88 -3.27 -12.93
N GLN A 52 -17.61 -3.07 -12.57
CA GLN A 52 -16.60 -4.11 -12.67
C GLN A 52 -17.07 -5.34 -11.88
N SER A 53 -16.92 -6.55 -12.44
CA SER A 53 -17.22 -7.77 -11.70
C SER A 53 -16.24 -7.95 -10.54
N SER A 54 -16.73 -8.48 -9.41
CA SER A 54 -15.90 -8.75 -8.24
C SER A 54 -14.91 -9.87 -8.57
N LYS A 55 -13.61 -9.66 -8.33
CA LYS A 55 -12.59 -10.67 -8.59
C LYS A 55 -12.64 -11.87 -7.64
N PHE A 56 -13.05 -11.63 -6.40
CA PHE A 56 -13.14 -12.64 -5.35
C PHE A 56 -14.58 -12.86 -4.91
N GLN A 57 -14.91 -14.11 -4.60
CA GLN A 57 -16.21 -14.53 -4.07
C GLN A 57 -16.14 -14.84 -2.58
N LYS A 58 -17.31 -14.89 -1.92
CA LYS A 58 -17.41 -15.28 -0.52
C LYS A 58 -16.81 -16.69 -0.33
N ARG A 59 -16.01 -16.87 0.72
CA ARG A 59 -15.23 -18.07 1.06
C ARG A 59 -14.01 -18.36 0.18
N ASP A 60 -13.71 -17.54 -0.83
CA ASP A 60 -12.42 -17.68 -1.52
C ASP A 60 -11.28 -17.40 -0.53
N THR A 61 -10.21 -18.20 -0.64
CA THR A 61 -8.96 -17.96 0.10
C THR A 61 -8.09 -16.98 -0.67
N VAL A 62 -7.68 -15.93 0.03
CA VAL A 62 -6.86 -14.85 -0.49
C VAL A 62 -5.65 -14.62 0.39
N HIS A 63 -4.64 -13.97 -0.17
CA HIS A 63 -3.46 -13.55 0.56
C HIS A 63 -3.23 -12.06 0.38
N MET A 64 -2.66 -11.44 1.42
CA MET A 64 -2.14 -10.07 1.35
C MET A 64 -0.88 -9.95 2.19
N SER A 65 -0.10 -8.88 1.95
CA SER A 65 1.02 -8.53 2.81
C SER A 65 0.53 -7.82 4.06
N ILE A 66 0.88 -8.34 5.22
CA ILE A 66 0.67 -7.69 6.52
C ILE A 66 2.02 -7.25 7.08
N ILE A 67 2.03 -6.18 7.86
CA ILE A 67 3.24 -5.69 8.54
C ILE A 67 2.97 -5.82 10.04
N GLU A 68 3.72 -6.69 10.71
CA GLU A 68 3.62 -6.94 12.14
C GLU A 68 5.02 -6.81 12.75
N GLY A 69 5.18 -5.99 13.78
CA GLY A 69 6.49 -5.77 14.41
C GLY A 69 7.56 -5.22 13.46
N GLY A 70 7.18 -4.49 12.41
CA GLY A 70 8.11 -3.99 11.39
C GLY A 70 8.53 -5.00 10.33
N VAL A 71 8.09 -6.26 10.43
CA VAL A 71 8.38 -7.30 9.44
C VAL A 71 7.17 -7.47 8.54
N ARG A 72 7.40 -7.48 7.22
CA ARG A 72 6.37 -7.79 6.24
C ARG A 72 6.25 -9.30 6.07
N MET A 73 5.05 -9.84 6.27
CA MET A 73 4.74 -11.26 6.11
C MET A 73 3.49 -11.47 5.24
N LYS A 74 3.30 -12.69 4.76
CA LYS A 74 2.12 -13.09 3.98
C LYS A 74 1.02 -13.55 4.94
N GLY A 75 -0.10 -12.84 4.97
CA GLY A 75 -1.30 -13.29 5.67
C GLY A 75 -2.23 -14.06 4.73
N THR A 76 -2.86 -15.11 5.24
CA THR A 76 -3.87 -15.91 4.52
C THR A 76 -5.23 -15.66 5.17
N PHE A 77 -6.23 -15.38 4.36
CA PHE A 77 -7.55 -14.97 4.80
C PHE A 77 -8.64 -15.58 3.92
N SER A 78 -9.87 -15.65 4.44
CA SER A 78 -11.05 -16.02 3.66
C SER A 78 -11.98 -14.83 3.49
N VAL A 79 -12.56 -14.65 2.30
CA VAL A 79 -13.49 -13.54 2.04
C VAL A 79 -14.82 -13.76 2.77
N ALA A 80 -15.18 -12.82 3.66
CA ALA A 80 -16.42 -12.85 4.43
C ALA A 80 -17.59 -12.18 3.69
N LYS A 81 -17.34 -10.95 3.22
CA LYS A 81 -18.29 -10.08 2.53
C LYS A 81 -17.56 -9.26 1.47
N SER A 82 -18.27 -8.89 0.42
CA SER A 82 -17.82 -7.96 -0.61
C SER A 82 -18.78 -6.78 -0.74
N ARG A 83 -18.27 -5.63 -1.16
CA ARG A 83 -19.08 -4.48 -1.55
C ARG A 83 -18.42 -3.71 -2.68
N TYR A 84 -19.22 -3.11 -3.54
CA TYR A 84 -18.75 -2.21 -4.58
C TYR A 84 -18.71 -0.77 -4.05
N ASN A 85 -17.56 -0.09 -4.21
CA ASN A 85 -17.42 1.33 -3.91
C ASN A 85 -17.60 2.14 -5.20
N GLY A 86 -18.83 2.58 -5.46
CA GLY A 86 -19.18 3.30 -6.69
C GLY A 86 -18.42 4.62 -6.89
N ALA A 87 -18.09 5.33 -5.81
CA ALA A 87 -17.36 6.60 -5.89
C ALA A 87 -15.91 6.45 -6.37
N LYS A 88 -15.31 5.26 -6.19
CA LYS A 88 -13.92 4.99 -6.57
C LYS A 88 -13.78 3.84 -7.57
N ALA A 89 -14.90 3.30 -8.06
CA ALA A 89 -15.00 2.22 -9.02
C ALA A 89 -14.17 0.96 -8.68
N PHE A 90 -14.17 0.52 -7.43
CA PHE A 90 -13.49 -0.74 -7.03
C PHE A 90 -14.27 -1.55 -5.99
N HIS A 91 -13.96 -2.84 -5.89
CA HIS A 91 -14.49 -3.71 -4.85
C HIS A 91 -13.64 -3.68 -3.58
N GLU A 92 -14.33 -3.75 -2.44
CA GLU A 92 -13.75 -3.91 -1.12
C GLU A 92 -14.28 -5.18 -0.48
N TYR A 93 -13.46 -5.78 0.39
CA TYR A 93 -13.74 -7.06 1.01
C TYR A 93 -13.50 -7.01 2.51
N GLN A 94 -14.41 -7.63 3.27
CA GLN A 94 -14.14 -8.01 4.65
C GLN A 94 -13.53 -9.40 4.66
N LEU A 95 -12.49 -9.57 5.47
CA LEU A 95 -11.70 -10.79 5.54
C LEU A 95 -11.89 -11.49 6.88
N LEU A 96 -11.89 -12.81 6.87
CA LEU A 96 -11.77 -13.66 8.04
C LEU A 96 -10.33 -14.15 8.14
N ASP A 97 -9.78 -14.11 9.35
CA ASP A 97 -8.51 -14.75 9.66
C ASP A 97 -8.68 -16.29 9.75
N PRO A 98 -7.58 -17.05 9.89
CA PRO A 98 -7.66 -18.51 10.04
C PRO A 98 -8.46 -18.98 11.27
N SER A 99 -8.64 -18.11 12.28
CA SER A 99 -9.46 -18.40 13.47
C SER A 99 -10.96 -18.14 13.25
N GLY A 100 -11.33 -17.62 12.06
CA GLY A 100 -12.70 -17.26 11.72
C GLY A 100 -13.15 -15.89 12.27
N GLN A 101 -12.23 -15.09 12.81
CA GLN A 101 -12.50 -13.74 13.29
C GLN A 101 -12.34 -12.72 12.16
N LEU A 102 -13.07 -11.61 12.23
CA LEU A 102 -12.95 -10.54 11.25
C LEU A 102 -11.60 -9.83 11.39
N TYR A 103 -10.83 -9.80 10.30
CA TYR A 103 -9.56 -9.09 10.23
C TYR A 103 -9.73 -7.62 10.61
N MET A 104 -8.88 -7.13 11.52
CA MET A 104 -8.91 -5.77 12.06
C MET A 104 -10.33 -5.29 12.44
N ARG A 105 -11.11 -6.16 13.10
CA ARG A 105 -12.49 -5.87 13.53
C ARG A 105 -13.45 -5.55 12.38
N GLY A 106 -13.20 -6.13 11.20
CA GLY A 106 -14.07 -5.97 10.02
C GLY A 106 -13.68 -4.82 9.10
N ALA A 107 -12.40 -4.47 9.06
CA ALA A 107 -11.88 -3.50 8.11
C ALA A 107 -12.16 -3.94 6.66
N TRP A 108 -12.41 -2.96 5.79
CA TRP A 108 -12.60 -3.16 4.36
C TRP A 108 -11.27 -3.04 3.63
N VAL A 109 -10.83 -4.13 3.01
CA VAL A 109 -9.57 -4.21 2.25
C VAL A 109 -9.89 -4.13 0.76
N ARG A 110 -9.09 -3.38 -0.01
CA ARG A 110 -9.33 -3.20 -1.44
C ARG A 110 -8.93 -4.43 -2.24
N GLU A 111 -9.63 -4.67 -3.35
CA GLU A 111 -9.34 -5.76 -4.27
C GLU A 111 -7.86 -5.86 -4.69
N ARG A 112 -7.23 -4.71 -4.96
CA ARG A 112 -5.84 -4.64 -5.45
C ARG A 112 -4.79 -5.16 -4.46
N ASP A 113 -5.11 -5.11 -3.17
CA ASP A 113 -4.20 -5.51 -2.09
C ASP A 113 -4.28 -7.04 -1.84
N LEU A 114 -5.26 -7.72 -2.45
CA LEU A 114 -5.52 -9.14 -2.33
C LEU A 114 -4.98 -9.91 -3.55
N ARG A 115 -4.53 -11.13 -3.29
CA ARG A 115 -4.11 -12.11 -4.30
C ARG A 115 -4.86 -13.41 -4.07
N LEU A 116 -5.41 -14.01 -5.14
CA LEU A 116 -6.05 -15.32 -5.04
C LEU A 116 -4.97 -16.35 -4.71
N GLU A 117 -5.21 -17.21 -3.73
CA GLU A 117 -4.45 -18.45 -3.62
C GLU A 117 -4.74 -19.26 -4.87
N LYS A 118 -3.73 -19.62 -5.67
CA LYS A 118 -3.92 -20.35 -6.95
C LYS A 118 -5.00 -21.42 -6.74
N ARG A 119 -6.12 -21.32 -7.45
CA ARG A 119 -7.11 -22.41 -7.48
C ARG A 119 -6.37 -23.63 -8.01
N ALA A 120 -6.17 -24.63 -7.15
CA ALA A 120 -5.68 -25.92 -7.59
C ALA A 120 -6.65 -26.40 -8.68
N THR A 121 -6.17 -26.45 -9.92
CA THR A 121 -6.89 -27.07 -11.02
C THR A 121 -6.95 -28.56 -10.67
N ARG A 122 -8.15 -29.04 -10.35
CA ARG A 122 -8.37 -30.46 -10.04
C ARG A 122 -8.55 -31.22 -11.34
#